data_AF-A0A5C3MH11-F1
#
_entry.id   AF-A0A5C3MH11-F1
#
_cell.length_a   1.000
_cell.length_b   1.000
_cell.length_c   1.000
_cell.angle_alpha   90.00
_cell.angle_beta   90.00
_cell.angle_gamma   90.00
#
_symmetry.space_group_name_H-M   'P 1'
#
loop_
_entity.id
_entity.type
_entity.pdbx_description
1 polymer ?
#
loop_
_entity_poly.entity_id
_entity_poly.type
_entity_poly.pdbx_seq_one_letter_code
_entity_poly.pdbx_strand_id
1 'polypeptide(L)'
;MKNFAIAAAIFAFVTTVSAQSPAWGQCGGQGWSGSTSCVSGYTCTVSNPYYSQCLPGASPSSSSQGGTTTTTRTTTTPIGTTTTTPTSTSTGATPTGSQIRTVQSPVYHFYLQNSGGIPVLGPEASSGWFTINKSISLNQADGSKLYLNLDNSGTASYKALTFGSTATTTNWGLEGDTIITTSPRQLNFLACASSSSTIYNIYLQTGNDTPTGKSCTLVTIHLPCLC
;
A
#
# COMPACT_ATOMS: atom_id res chain seq x y z
N MET A 1 57.85 -48.84 -28.88
CA MET A 1 56.47 -49.33 -29.13
C MET A 1 55.66 -49.19 -27.85
N LYS A 2 54.47 -48.60 -27.96
CA LYS A 2 53.28 -48.78 -27.10
C LYS A 2 53.17 -47.96 -25.80
N ASN A 3 52.57 -46.80 -26.00
CA ASN A 3 51.74 -45.97 -25.13
C ASN A 3 50.86 -46.80 -24.17
N PHE A 4 50.69 -46.36 -22.92
CA PHE A 4 49.47 -46.60 -22.16
C PHE A 4 49.08 -45.35 -21.37
N ALA A 5 47.77 -45.11 -21.37
CA ALA A 5 47.14 -43.80 -21.33
C ALA A 5 47.02 -43.20 -19.91
N ILE A 6 47.11 -41.87 -19.87
CA ILE A 6 46.73 -41.01 -18.75
C ILE A 6 45.21 -40.91 -18.74
N ALA A 7 44.56 -41.32 -17.64
CA ALA A 7 43.15 -41.05 -17.39
C ALA A 7 43.00 -40.43 -15.99
N ALA A 8 43.32 -39.14 -15.88
CA ALA A 8 43.00 -38.34 -14.70
C ALA A 8 41.56 -37.81 -14.86
N ALA A 9 40.59 -38.46 -14.24
CA ALA A 9 39.23 -37.96 -14.13
C ALA A 9 39.19 -36.82 -13.10
N ILE A 10 39.37 -35.58 -13.57
CA ILE A 10 39.14 -34.38 -12.77
C ILE A 10 37.65 -34.06 -12.83
N PHE A 11 36.90 -34.53 -11.82
CA PHE A 11 35.53 -34.07 -11.59
C PHE A 11 35.57 -32.59 -11.15
N ALA A 12 35.31 -31.68 -12.08
CA ALA A 12 35.04 -30.29 -11.76
C ALA A 12 33.70 -30.21 -11.02
N PHE A 13 33.74 -30.07 -9.69
CA PHE A 13 32.57 -29.66 -8.92
C PHE A 13 32.25 -28.22 -9.27
N VAL A 14 31.29 -28.02 -10.17
CA VAL A 14 30.71 -26.71 -10.45
C VAL A 14 29.88 -26.32 -9.24
N THR A 15 30.45 -25.50 -8.36
CA THR A 15 29.71 -24.88 -7.26
C THR A 15 28.77 -23.83 -7.85
N THR A 16 27.50 -24.18 -8.07
CA THR A 16 26.45 -23.21 -8.40
C THR A 16 26.21 -22.34 -7.17
N VAL A 17 26.81 -21.16 -7.13
CA VAL A 17 26.50 -20.15 -6.11
C VAL A 17 25.12 -19.60 -6.42
N SER A 18 24.12 -19.96 -5.60
CA SER A 18 22.83 -19.25 -5.62
C SER A 18 23.06 -17.89 -4.97
N ALA A 19 23.39 -16.88 -5.78
CA ALA A 19 23.40 -15.50 -5.29
C ALA A 19 21.97 -15.15 -4.87
N GLN A 20 21.76 -14.58 -3.68
CA GLN A 20 20.46 -14.06 -3.27
C GLN A 20 20.28 -12.66 -3.83
N SER A 21 19.05 -12.29 -4.19
CA SER A 21 18.74 -10.92 -4.59
C SER A 21 18.93 -9.96 -3.42
N PRO A 22 19.66 -8.84 -3.60
CA PRO A 22 19.96 -7.91 -2.53
C PRO A 22 18.69 -7.24 -2.01
N ALA A 23 18.78 -6.63 -0.83
CA ALA A 23 17.73 -5.76 -0.29
C ALA A 23 17.28 -4.74 -1.36
N TRP A 24 15.97 -4.62 -1.57
CA TRP A 24 15.35 -3.77 -2.60
C TRP A 24 15.72 -4.13 -4.06
N GLY A 25 16.39 -5.25 -4.29
CA GLY A 25 16.73 -5.77 -5.62
C GLY A 25 15.59 -6.57 -6.26
N GLN A 26 15.67 -6.78 -7.58
CA GLN A 26 14.72 -7.63 -8.30
C GLN A 26 14.92 -9.10 -7.92
N CYS A 27 13.82 -9.79 -7.61
CA CYS A 27 13.78 -11.19 -7.22
C CYS A 27 12.77 -12.00 -8.03
N GLY A 28 12.22 -11.45 -9.11
CA GLY A 28 11.23 -12.16 -9.90
C GLY A 28 10.63 -11.30 -11.00
N GLY A 29 9.79 -11.93 -11.80
CA GLY A 29 9.16 -11.33 -12.97
C GLY A 29 9.27 -12.22 -14.21
N GLN A 30 8.32 -12.08 -15.12
CA GLN A 30 8.34 -12.73 -16.42
C GLN A 30 9.61 -12.32 -17.19
N GLY A 31 10.43 -13.30 -17.57
CA GLY A 31 11.71 -13.09 -18.23
C GLY A 31 12.91 -12.85 -17.27
N TRP A 32 12.71 -12.87 -15.95
CA TRP A 32 13.80 -12.76 -14.98
C TRP A 32 14.56 -14.10 -14.85
N SER A 33 15.84 -14.10 -15.22
CA SER A 33 16.74 -15.26 -15.09
C SER A 33 17.65 -15.18 -13.86
N GLY A 34 17.51 -14.12 -13.04
CA GLY A 34 18.30 -13.93 -11.83
C GLY A 34 17.75 -14.69 -10.63
N SER A 35 18.29 -14.41 -9.45
CA SER A 35 17.84 -15.06 -8.22
C SER A 35 16.39 -14.74 -7.90
N THR A 36 15.66 -15.76 -7.42
CA THR A 36 14.28 -15.59 -6.92
C THR A 36 14.19 -15.51 -5.41
N SER A 37 15.33 -15.71 -4.73
CA SER A 37 15.42 -15.71 -3.27
C SER A 37 16.11 -14.44 -2.79
N CYS A 38 15.47 -13.74 -1.86
CA CYS A 38 16.02 -12.53 -1.27
C CYS A 38 17.06 -12.83 -0.19
N VAL A 39 17.91 -11.85 0.09
CA VAL A 39 18.80 -11.88 1.26
C VAL A 39 18.01 -12.06 2.56
N SER A 40 18.64 -12.65 3.57
CA SER A 40 17.99 -12.91 4.86
C SER A 40 17.33 -11.64 5.44
N GLY A 41 16.09 -11.78 5.94
CA GLY A 41 15.27 -10.66 6.42
C GLY A 41 14.48 -9.92 5.33
N TYR A 42 14.61 -10.34 4.06
CA TYR A 42 13.85 -9.80 2.94
C TYR A 42 13.01 -10.88 2.28
N THR A 43 11.82 -10.50 1.81
CA THR A 43 10.86 -11.38 1.12
C THR A 43 10.64 -10.86 -0.29
N CYS A 44 10.56 -11.78 -1.26
CA CYS A 44 10.31 -11.42 -2.64
C CYS A 44 8.83 -11.08 -2.84
N THR A 45 8.53 -9.81 -3.06
CA THR A 45 7.16 -9.32 -3.24
C THR A 45 6.92 -8.96 -4.70
N VAL A 46 5.91 -9.57 -5.30
CA VAL A 46 5.52 -9.29 -6.69
C VAL A 46 4.95 -7.87 -6.78
N SER A 47 5.51 -7.04 -7.67
CA SER A 47 5.02 -5.68 -7.94
C SER A 47 4.18 -5.64 -9.20
N ASN A 48 4.62 -6.33 -10.26
CA ASN A 48 3.89 -6.51 -11.50
C ASN A 48 4.33 -7.83 -12.19
N PRO A 49 3.69 -8.26 -13.30
CA PRO A 49 4.02 -9.54 -13.94
C PRO A 49 5.48 -9.67 -14.37
N TYR A 50 6.17 -8.56 -14.65
CA TYR A 50 7.55 -8.53 -15.13
C TYR A 50 8.56 -8.18 -14.02
N TYR A 51 8.10 -7.86 -12.80
CA TYR A 51 8.98 -7.36 -11.73
C TYR A 51 8.49 -7.72 -10.33
N SER A 52 9.37 -8.32 -9.53
CA SER A 52 9.20 -8.60 -8.10
C SER A 52 10.43 -8.07 -7.34
N GLN A 53 10.24 -7.49 -6.16
CA GLN A 53 11.31 -6.83 -5.39
C GLN A 53 11.49 -7.44 -4.00
N CYS A 54 12.74 -7.52 -3.53
CA CYS A 54 13.06 -7.91 -2.16
C CYS A 54 12.73 -6.79 -1.19
N LEU A 55 11.67 -6.95 -0.41
CA LEU A 55 11.24 -6.00 0.60
C LEU A 55 11.50 -6.55 2.01
N PRO A 56 11.76 -5.69 3.02
CA PRO A 56 11.93 -6.15 4.39
C PRO A 56 10.67 -6.90 4.86
N GLY A 57 10.83 -8.16 5.25
CA GLY A 57 9.76 -8.98 5.82
C GLY A 57 10.15 -9.37 7.23
N ALA A 58 9.24 -9.18 8.19
CA ALA A 58 9.42 -9.72 9.53
C ALA A 58 9.70 -11.22 9.43
N SER A 59 10.80 -11.67 10.05
CA SER A 59 11.22 -13.08 10.09
C SER A 59 10.03 -14.01 10.30
N PRO A 60 9.81 -15.03 9.46
CA PRO A 60 8.93 -16.11 9.84
C PRO A 60 9.60 -16.82 11.03
N SER A 61 9.00 -16.68 12.21
CA SER A 61 9.22 -17.61 13.30
C SER A 61 8.91 -19.00 12.78
N SER A 62 9.91 -19.86 12.89
CA SER A 62 9.89 -21.27 12.55
C SER A 62 8.73 -21.96 13.26
N SER A 63 7.88 -22.66 12.52
CA SER A 63 7.26 -23.88 13.03
C SER A 63 7.21 -24.92 11.91
N SER A 64 7.93 -25.99 12.19
CA SER A 64 8.08 -27.22 11.43
C SER A 64 6.78 -28.00 11.30
N GLN A 65 6.49 -28.52 10.11
CA GLN A 65 6.11 -29.94 9.99
C GLN A 65 6.28 -30.41 8.54
N GLY A 66 7.12 -31.42 8.38
CA GLY A 66 7.27 -32.20 7.16
C GLY A 66 6.54 -33.53 7.23
N GLY A 67 6.27 -34.06 6.03
CA GLY A 67 6.00 -35.47 5.70
C GLY A 67 4.52 -35.81 5.57
N THR A 68 4.05 -36.66 4.65
CA THR A 68 4.61 -37.42 3.51
C THR A 68 3.41 -37.98 2.73
N THR A 69 3.50 -37.96 1.39
CA THR A 69 2.89 -38.83 0.35
C THR A 69 1.59 -39.60 0.62
N THR A 70 0.58 -39.42 -0.24
CA THR A 70 -0.20 -40.52 -0.85
C THR A 70 -0.88 -40.07 -2.16
N THR A 71 -0.58 -40.79 -3.22
CA THR A 71 -1.18 -40.77 -4.56
C THR A 71 -2.63 -41.23 -4.53
N THR A 72 -3.56 -40.47 -5.11
CA THR A 72 -4.78 -41.06 -5.71
C THR A 72 -5.24 -40.22 -6.90
N ARG A 73 -5.24 -40.86 -8.06
CA ARG A 73 -5.74 -40.37 -9.34
C ARG A 73 -7.26 -40.53 -9.34
N THR A 74 -8.00 -39.43 -9.48
CA THR A 74 -9.43 -39.50 -9.84
C THR A 74 -9.72 -38.44 -10.89
N THR A 75 -10.06 -38.91 -12.07
CA THR A 75 -10.47 -38.14 -13.24
C THR A 75 -11.93 -37.74 -13.05
N THR A 76 -12.21 -36.46 -12.79
CA THR A 76 -13.55 -35.88 -12.97
C THR A 76 -13.44 -34.44 -13.42
N THR A 77 -14.00 -34.23 -14.61
CA THR A 77 -14.27 -32.98 -15.31
C THR A 77 -14.91 -31.91 -14.41
N PRO A 78 -14.41 -30.67 -14.37
CA PRO A 78 -15.20 -29.54 -13.88
C PRO A 78 -15.97 -28.92 -15.04
N ILE A 79 -17.30 -29.03 -14.98
CA ILE A 79 -18.21 -28.12 -15.69
C ILE A 79 -17.96 -26.72 -15.15
N GLY A 80 -17.50 -25.82 -16.03
CA GLY A 80 -17.34 -24.41 -15.73
C GLY A 80 -18.70 -23.79 -15.41
N THR A 81 -18.92 -23.47 -14.15
CA THR A 81 -19.99 -22.57 -13.72
C THR A 81 -19.33 -21.30 -13.25
N THR A 82 -19.12 -20.38 -14.18
CA THR A 82 -18.72 -19.00 -13.93
C THR A 82 -19.85 -18.30 -13.17
N THR A 83 -19.73 -18.20 -11.85
CA THR A 83 -20.46 -17.20 -11.06
C THR A 83 -19.79 -15.85 -11.33
N THR A 84 -20.24 -15.18 -12.40
CA THR A 84 -19.96 -13.76 -12.65
C THR A 84 -20.87 -12.94 -11.73
N THR A 85 -20.32 -12.43 -10.63
CA THR A 85 -20.90 -11.35 -9.82
C THR A 85 -20.03 -10.11 -10.06
N PRO A 86 -20.61 -8.92 -10.22
CA PRO A 86 -20.33 -8.04 -11.35
C PRO A 86 -18.99 -7.33 -11.21
N THR A 87 -18.13 -7.49 -12.21
CA THR A 87 -17.14 -6.45 -12.53
C THR A 87 -17.92 -5.31 -13.17
N SER A 88 -18.34 -4.34 -12.37
CA SER A 88 -18.67 -3.01 -12.89
C SER A 88 -17.37 -2.40 -13.40
N THR A 89 -17.03 -2.71 -14.66
CA THR A 89 -16.14 -1.86 -15.45
C THR A 89 -16.87 -0.54 -15.62
N SER A 90 -16.71 0.38 -14.66
CA SER A 90 -17.08 1.76 -14.89
C SER A 90 -16.09 2.29 -15.93
N THR A 91 -16.53 2.40 -17.18
CA THR A 91 -16.02 3.33 -18.19
C THR A 91 -16.28 4.79 -17.76
N GLY A 92 -16.08 5.09 -16.48
CA GLY A 92 -16.11 6.43 -15.92
C GLY A 92 -14.86 7.16 -16.36
N ALA A 93 -15.01 8.42 -16.75
CA ALA A 93 -13.90 9.31 -17.02
C ALA A 93 -12.90 9.27 -15.86
N THR A 94 -11.60 9.36 -16.15
CA THR A 94 -10.56 9.52 -15.12
C THR A 94 -10.99 10.66 -14.19
N PRO A 95 -11.18 10.40 -12.89
CA PRO A 95 -11.64 11.43 -11.97
C PRO A 95 -10.64 12.58 -11.97
N THR A 96 -11.12 13.79 -12.20
CA THR A 96 -10.29 15.00 -12.24
C THR A 96 -9.97 15.45 -10.83
N GLY A 97 -8.85 16.16 -10.66
CA GLY A 97 -8.43 16.73 -9.37
C GLY A 97 -6.98 16.43 -9.04
N SER A 98 -6.64 16.62 -7.77
CA SER A 98 -5.33 16.31 -7.22
C SER A 98 -5.46 15.21 -6.19
N GLN A 99 -4.49 14.31 -6.14
CA GLN A 99 -4.37 13.41 -4.99
C GLN A 99 -3.90 14.21 -3.77
N ILE A 100 -4.04 13.64 -2.58
CA ILE A 100 -3.51 14.19 -1.32
C ILE A 100 -2.68 13.09 -0.68
N ARG A 101 -1.45 13.40 -0.26
CA ARG A 101 -0.51 12.40 0.29
C ARG A 101 0.27 12.91 1.50
N THR A 102 0.79 11.97 2.28
CA THR A 102 1.75 12.23 3.35
C THR A 102 3.20 12.14 2.86
N VAL A 103 4.09 12.89 3.51
CA VAL A 103 5.51 13.00 3.12
C VAL A 103 6.46 12.53 4.23
N GLN A 104 5.94 11.91 5.28
CA GLN A 104 6.70 11.42 6.42
C GLN A 104 6.46 9.92 6.66
N SER A 105 7.50 9.20 7.07
CA SER A 105 7.39 7.83 7.57
C SER A 105 6.52 7.77 8.84
N PRO A 106 5.81 6.66 9.09
CA PRO A 106 5.76 5.41 8.32
C PRO A 106 4.84 5.47 7.09
N VAL A 107 4.13 6.57 6.90
CA VAL A 107 3.12 6.76 5.84
C VAL A 107 3.67 7.53 4.64
N TYR A 108 4.96 7.44 4.34
CA TYR A 108 5.53 8.14 3.19
C TYR A 108 4.89 7.62 1.89
N HIS A 109 4.38 8.52 1.04
CA HIS A 109 3.61 8.17 -0.18
C HIS A 109 2.35 7.34 0.11
N PHE A 110 1.74 7.55 1.27
CA PHE A 110 0.38 7.10 1.47
C PHE A 110 -0.59 8.23 1.10
N TYR A 111 -1.66 7.85 0.43
CA TYR A 111 -2.59 8.75 -0.20
C TYR A 111 -3.94 8.68 0.51
N LEU A 112 -4.64 9.81 0.58
CA LEU A 112 -5.96 9.92 1.17
C LEU A 112 -6.99 9.17 0.32
N GLN A 113 -7.80 8.33 0.96
CA GLN A 113 -8.76 7.44 0.30
C GLN A 113 -10.04 7.35 1.10
N ASN A 114 -11.10 6.89 0.43
CA ASN A 114 -12.38 6.63 1.07
C ASN A 114 -12.55 5.13 1.36
N SER A 115 -12.67 4.78 2.64
CA SER A 115 -13.04 3.44 3.08
C SER A 115 -14.43 3.50 3.73
N GLY A 116 -15.48 3.30 2.95
CA GLY A 116 -16.86 3.25 3.46
C GLY A 116 -17.34 4.53 4.16
N GLY A 117 -16.89 5.71 3.71
CA GLY A 117 -17.19 6.99 4.35
C GLY A 117 -16.12 7.44 5.37
N ILE A 118 -15.13 6.59 5.65
CA ILE A 118 -14.03 6.88 6.57
C ILE A 118 -12.79 7.24 5.75
N PRO A 119 -12.23 8.44 5.93
CA PRO A 119 -10.96 8.83 5.34
C PRO A 119 -9.81 8.02 5.94
N VAL A 120 -9.00 7.39 5.06
CA VAL A 120 -7.83 6.61 5.44
C VAL A 120 -6.63 6.97 4.55
N LEU A 121 -5.43 6.68 5.02
CA LEU A 121 -4.19 6.76 4.25
C LEU A 121 -3.78 5.37 3.81
N GLY A 122 -3.40 5.20 2.53
CA GLY A 122 -2.98 3.91 2.00
C GLY A 122 -2.24 4.00 0.65
N PRO A 123 -2.13 2.88 -0.09
CA PRO A 123 -1.40 2.84 -1.36
C PRO A 123 -2.00 3.73 -2.45
N GLU A 124 -1.15 4.29 -3.32
CA GLU A 124 -1.55 5.18 -4.43
C GLU A 124 -2.63 4.60 -5.35
N ALA A 125 -2.59 3.29 -5.61
CA ALA A 125 -3.54 2.62 -6.50
C ALA A 125 -5.01 2.74 -6.05
N SER A 126 -5.24 3.03 -4.77
CA SER A 126 -6.57 3.21 -4.17
C SER A 126 -6.84 4.67 -3.76
N SER A 127 -5.96 5.59 -4.15
CA SER A 127 -6.05 7.02 -3.86
C SER A 127 -7.32 7.66 -4.40
N GLY A 128 -7.86 8.61 -3.63
CA GLY A 128 -8.92 9.50 -4.08
C GLY A 128 -8.38 10.67 -4.92
N TRP A 129 -9.25 11.23 -5.75
CA TRP A 129 -8.98 12.45 -6.50
C TRP A 129 -9.84 13.58 -5.97
N PHE A 130 -9.19 14.67 -5.56
CA PHE A 130 -9.83 15.71 -4.78
C PHE A 130 -9.84 17.05 -5.52
N THR A 131 -10.92 17.81 -5.35
CA THR A 131 -10.97 19.23 -5.64
C THR A 131 -10.84 20.00 -4.33
N ILE A 132 -9.87 20.91 -4.25
CA ILE A 132 -9.54 21.67 -3.05
C ILE A 132 -9.90 23.14 -3.27
N ASN A 133 -10.77 23.67 -2.41
CA ASN A 133 -11.12 25.09 -2.28
C ASN A 133 -11.35 25.37 -0.78
N LYS A 134 -12.40 26.11 -0.43
CA LYS A 134 -12.91 26.22 0.95
C LYS A 134 -13.43 24.89 1.51
N SER A 135 -13.78 23.95 0.64
CA SER A 135 -14.05 22.55 0.98
C SER A 135 -13.12 21.62 0.19
N ILE A 136 -12.96 20.39 0.67
CA ILE A 136 -12.25 19.32 -0.04
C ILE A 136 -13.29 18.29 -0.47
N SER A 137 -13.49 18.12 -1.79
CA SER A 137 -14.41 17.12 -2.33
C SER A 137 -13.66 15.99 -3.02
N LEU A 138 -13.94 14.75 -2.62
CA LEU A 138 -13.61 13.53 -3.35
C LEU A 138 -14.53 13.42 -4.58
N ASN A 139 -13.92 13.36 -5.76
CA ASN A 139 -14.62 13.21 -7.03
C ASN A 139 -14.77 11.72 -7.35
N GLN A 140 -16.01 11.25 -7.39
CA GLN A 140 -16.34 9.85 -7.64
C GLN A 140 -16.52 9.61 -9.15
N ALA A 141 -16.35 8.36 -9.59
CA ALA A 141 -16.45 7.99 -11.01
C ALA A 141 -17.88 8.15 -11.59
N ASP A 142 -18.90 8.13 -10.73
CA ASP A 142 -20.31 8.37 -11.09
C ASP A 142 -20.66 9.87 -11.18
N GLY A 143 -19.68 10.76 -11.00
CA GLY A 143 -19.85 12.21 -10.98
C GLY A 143 -20.36 12.78 -9.66
N SER A 144 -20.70 11.92 -8.69
CA SER A 144 -21.05 12.34 -7.33
C SER A 144 -19.81 12.85 -6.58
N LYS A 145 -20.06 13.56 -5.47
CA LYS A 145 -19.01 14.09 -4.61
C LYS A 145 -19.26 13.72 -3.17
N LEU A 146 -18.19 13.38 -2.47
CA LEU A 146 -18.15 13.31 -1.02
C LEU A 146 -17.21 14.39 -0.51
N TYR A 147 -17.52 14.99 0.62
CA TYR A 147 -16.76 16.09 1.21
C TYR A 147 -16.05 15.60 2.46
N LEU A 148 -14.77 15.92 2.56
CA LEU A 148 -13.97 15.68 3.75
C LEU A 148 -14.40 16.66 4.85
N ASN A 149 -14.93 16.12 5.94
CA ASN A 149 -15.48 16.90 7.04
C ASN A 149 -14.83 16.51 8.37
N LEU A 150 -14.65 17.49 9.24
CA LEU A 150 -14.28 17.31 10.64
C LEU A 150 -15.51 16.97 11.47
N ASP A 151 -15.38 15.93 12.28
CA ASP A 151 -16.28 15.69 13.40
C ASP A 151 -15.87 16.57 14.59
N ASN A 152 -16.71 17.55 14.88
CA ASN A 152 -16.50 18.52 15.96
C ASN A 152 -17.17 18.14 17.28
N SER A 153 -17.81 16.96 17.37
CA SER A 153 -18.55 16.54 18.55
C SER A 153 -17.66 16.03 19.71
N GLY A 154 -16.39 15.74 19.45
CA GLY A 154 -15.45 15.23 20.46
C GLY A 154 -14.69 16.33 21.24
N THR A 155 -14.45 16.08 22.53
CA THR A 155 -13.66 16.97 23.42
C THR A 155 -12.16 16.75 23.35
N ALA A 156 -11.71 15.62 22.78
CA ALA A 156 -10.30 15.36 22.57
C ALA A 156 -9.66 16.44 21.68
N SER A 157 -8.38 16.69 21.89
CA SER A 157 -7.56 17.60 21.08
C SER A 157 -7.08 16.96 19.76
N TYR A 158 -7.92 16.09 19.20
CA TYR A 158 -7.92 15.67 17.80
C TYR A 158 -9.37 15.61 17.30
N LYS A 159 -9.56 15.62 15.99
CA LYS A 159 -10.87 15.56 15.33
C LYS A 159 -10.88 14.43 14.32
N ALA A 160 -11.91 13.58 14.40
CA ALA A 160 -12.13 12.55 13.40
C ALA A 160 -12.52 13.20 12.07
N LEU A 161 -12.18 12.52 10.98
CA LEU A 161 -12.54 12.93 9.64
C LEU A 161 -13.61 11.98 9.09
N THR A 162 -14.50 12.51 8.26
CA THR A 162 -15.56 11.74 7.58
C THR A 162 -15.71 12.20 6.14
N PHE A 163 -16.16 11.30 5.27
CA PHE A 163 -16.66 11.64 3.94
C PHE A 163 -18.18 11.66 3.96
N GLY A 164 -18.78 12.83 3.77
CA GLY A 164 -20.23 13.02 3.72
C GLY A 164 -20.70 13.62 2.40
N SER A 165 -21.98 13.51 2.07
CA SER A 165 -22.54 14.12 0.85
C SER A 165 -22.61 15.66 0.90
N THR A 166 -22.44 16.26 2.08
CA THR A 166 -22.52 17.71 2.32
C THR A 166 -21.20 18.22 2.91
N ALA A 167 -20.73 19.38 2.43
CA ALA A 167 -19.57 20.06 3.02
C ALA A 167 -19.97 20.78 4.32
N THR A 168 -19.69 20.19 5.47
CA THR A 168 -19.87 20.83 6.78
C THR A 168 -18.60 21.55 7.24
N THR A 169 -17.43 21.14 6.73
CA THR A 169 -16.17 21.85 6.93
C THR A 169 -15.86 22.71 5.70
N THR A 170 -15.91 24.03 5.89
CA THR A 170 -15.83 25.03 4.80
C THR A 170 -14.66 26.01 4.97
N ASN A 171 -13.71 25.67 5.83
CA ASN A 171 -12.52 26.45 6.13
C ASN A 171 -11.24 25.67 5.76
N TRP A 172 -11.33 24.66 4.90
CA TRP A 172 -10.15 24.02 4.30
C TRP A 172 -9.39 25.04 3.44
N GLY A 173 -8.10 24.83 3.28
CA GLY A 173 -7.23 25.69 2.48
C GLY A 173 -5.88 25.04 2.19
N LEU A 174 -5.06 25.81 1.49
CA LEU A 174 -3.69 25.44 1.14
C LEU A 174 -2.72 26.51 1.65
N GLU A 175 -1.60 26.07 2.21
CA GLU A 175 -0.41 26.88 2.40
C GLU A 175 0.74 26.25 1.61
N GLY A 176 1.07 26.88 0.47
CA GLY A 176 1.85 26.20 -0.55
C GLY A 176 1.08 24.97 -1.07
N ASP A 177 1.65 23.79 -0.91
CA ASP A 177 1.02 22.50 -1.22
C ASP A 177 0.39 21.82 0.01
N THR A 178 0.56 22.38 1.21
CA THR A 178 0.15 21.77 2.47
C THR A 178 -1.34 22.01 2.69
N ILE A 179 -2.10 20.95 2.97
CA ILE A 179 -3.51 21.03 3.32
C ILE A 179 -3.64 21.51 4.77
N ILE A 180 -4.45 22.55 4.96
CA ILE A 180 -4.72 23.15 6.27
C ILE A 180 -6.21 23.39 6.49
N THR A 181 -6.60 23.52 7.74
CA THR A 181 -7.76 24.37 8.09
C THR A 181 -7.27 25.79 8.32
N THR A 182 -8.11 26.78 8.03
CA THR A 182 -7.74 28.21 8.09
C THR A 182 -8.26 28.93 9.32
N SER A 183 -9.28 28.39 10.01
CA SER A 183 -9.86 29.02 11.20
C SER A 183 -10.50 27.99 12.15
N PRO A 184 -9.85 27.63 13.27
CA PRO A 184 -8.46 27.97 13.60
C PRO A 184 -7.50 27.34 12.58
N ARG A 185 -6.30 27.92 12.43
CA ARG A 185 -5.30 27.36 11.52
C ARG A 185 -4.73 26.05 12.10
N GLN A 186 -4.93 24.93 11.41
CA GLN A 186 -4.33 23.63 11.76
C GLN A 186 -3.78 22.97 10.50
N LEU A 187 -2.55 22.45 10.60
CA LEU A 187 -1.84 21.74 9.51
C LEU A 187 -1.38 20.34 9.93
N ASN A 188 -1.50 20.03 11.22
CA ASN A 188 -1.02 18.81 11.82
C ASN A 188 -2.11 17.74 11.78
N PHE A 189 -1.74 16.56 11.33
CA PHE A 189 -2.60 15.38 11.31
C PHE A 189 -1.94 14.24 12.06
N LEU A 190 -2.77 13.34 12.59
CA LEU A 190 -2.32 12.08 13.17
C LEU A 190 -2.60 10.97 12.16
N ALA A 191 -1.55 10.25 11.76
CA ALA A 191 -1.66 8.98 11.06
C ALA A 191 -1.54 7.85 12.06
N CYS A 192 -2.63 7.13 12.32
CA CYS A 192 -2.72 6.09 13.32
C CYS A 192 -2.82 4.70 12.68
N ALA A 193 -1.98 3.77 13.12
CA ALA A 193 -1.98 2.41 12.60
C ALA A 193 -3.37 1.76 12.72
N SER A 194 -3.82 1.09 11.66
CA SER A 194 -5.04 0.27 11.71
C SER A 194 -4.68 -1.20 11.96
N SER A 195 -5.64 -2.11 11.85
CA SER A 195 -5.36 -3.56 11.85
C SER A 195 -4.60 -4.02 10.60
N SER A 196 -4.58 -3.23 9.53
CA SER A 196 -3.76 -3.44 8.34
C SER A 196 -2.46 -2.63 8.40
N SER A 197 -1.35 -3.22 7.99
CA SER A 197 -0.06 -2.53 7.86
C SER A 197 0.00 -1.53 6.71
N THR A 198 -0.94 -1.61 5.75
CA THR A 198 -1.00 -0.75 4.56
C THR A 198 -2.03 0.36 4.68
N ILE A 199 -2.82 0.41 5.76
CA ILE A 199 -3.88 1.39 5.96
C ILE A 199 -3.74 2.06 7.32
N TYR A 200 -3.74 3.39 7.32
CA TYR A 200 -3.71 4.22 8.52
C TYR A 200 -4.98 5.06 8.61
N ASN A 201 -5.53 5.16 9.81
CA ASN A 201 -6.58 6.14 10.09
C ASN A 201 -5.97 7.53 10.18
N ILE A 202 -6.68 8.54 9.72
CA ILE A 202 -6.21 9.93 9.76
C ILE A 202 -7.15 10.81 10.59
N TYR A 203 -6.56 11.67 11.41
CA TYR A 203 -7.28 12.63 12.25
C TYR A 203 -6.61 14.01 12.12
N LEU A 204 -7.38 15.08 12.25
CA LEU A 204 -6.79 16.42 12.40
C LEU A 204 -6.37 16.60 13.85
N GLN A 205 -5.12 16.96 14.10
CA GLN A 205 -4.63 17.23 15.45
C GLN A 205 -4.90 18.69 15.82
N THR A 206 -5.53 18.93 16.96
CA THR A 206 -5.80 20.29 17.48
C THR A 206 -5.10 20.56 18.82
N GLY A 207 -4.32 19.62 19.33
CA GLY A 207 -3.49 19.68 20.54
C GLY A 207 -2.60 18.45 20.66
N ASN A 208 -2.66 17.71 21.77
CA ASN A 208 -1.69 16.65 22.09
C ASN A 208 -2.33 15.27 22.30
N ASP A 209 -3.66 15.18 22.34
CA ASP A 209 -4.35 13.90 22.49
C ASP A 209 -4.18 13.05 21.23
N THR A 210 -4.15 11.74 21.43
CA THR A 210 -4.15 10.75 20.35
C THR A 210 -5.24 9.69 20.62
N PRO A 211 -5.81 9.08 19.57
CA PRO A 211 -6.77 7.98 19.74
C PRO A 211 -6.23 6.87 20.65
N THR A 212 -7.00 6.51 21.67
CA THR A 212 -6.61 5.51 22.67
C THR A 212 -6.35 4.15 22.04
N GLY A 213 -5.26 3.49 22.45
CA GLY A 213 -4.92 2.15 21.98
C GLY A 213 -4.41 2.09 20.54
N LYS A 214 -4.06 3.23 19.94
CA LYS A 214 -3.47 3.33 18.60
C LYS A 214 -2.08 3.94 18.66
N SER A 215 -1.16 3.41 17.88
CA SER A 215 0.12 4.06 17.61
C SER A 215 -0.07 5.09 16.51
N CYS A 216 0.15 6.35 16.82
CA CYS A 216 -0.03 7.46 15.89
C CYS A 216 1.27 8.22 15.66
N THR A 217 1.43 8.74 14.45
CA THR A 217 2.55 9.60 14.07
C THR A 217 2.00 10.94 13.58
N LEU A 218 2.64 12.02 14.02
CA LEU A 218 2.32 13.37 13.56
C LEU A 218 2.82 13.53 12.11
N VAL A 219 1.93 13.95 11.23
CA VAL A 219 2.20 14.14 9.80
C VAL A 219 1.55 15.41 9.29
N THR A 220 1.98 15.83 8.11
CA THR A 220 1.31 16.83 7.29
C THR A 220 0.88 16.18 5.98
N ILE A 221 -0.22 16.65 5.40
CA ILE A 221 -0.72 16.16 4.12
C ILE A 221 -0.60 17.24 3.05
N HIS A 222 -0.22 16.84 1.86
CA HIS A 222 0.19 17.71 0.77
C HIS A 222 -0.45 17.28 -0.54
N LEU A 223 -0.60 18.24 -1.45
CA LEU A 223 -0.76 17.92 -2.86
C LEU A 223 0.55 17.32 -3.40
N PRO A 224 0.51 16.34 -4.32
CA PRO A 224 1.70 15.92 -5.02
C PRO A 224 2.28 17.10 -5.77
N CYS A 225 3.60 17.30 -5.66
CA CYS A 225 4.29 18.32 -6.43
C CYS A 225 4.02 18.06 -7.92
N LEU A 226 3.58 19.09 -8.65
CA LEU A 226 3.53 19.04 -10.11
C LEU A 226 4.97 19.03 -10.61
N CYS A 227 5.48 17.84 -10.92
CA CYS A 227 6.77 17.67 -11.57
C CYS A 227 6.72 18.15 -13.02
#